data_AF-A0A5C4U150-F1
#
_entry.id   AF-A0A5C4U150-F1
#
_cell.length_a   1.000
_cell.length_b   1.000
_cell.length_c   1.000
_cell.angle_alpha   90.00
_cell.angle_beta   90.00
_cell.angle_gamma   90.00
#
_symmetry.space_group_name_H-M   'P 1'
#
loop_
_entity.id
_entity.type
_entity.pdbx_description
1 polymer ?
#
loop_
_entity_poly.entity_id
_entity_poly.type
_entity_poly.pdbx_seq_one_letter_code
_entity_poly.pdbx_strand_id
1 'polypeptide(L)'
;MREKFASLIARNIGPSWVGINPLSGKAQALWLIDPVYANITGKSAPMGLLAAASRTLGEFLDHDPHFAHRFSRSPFYQGDDPTAYRWYCQHKRVYRLADLLQEVRTMIGHTTGETTTRTSFTSGTELINAVKARCEEAQAFQALAKDVESELGAELDQYDPE
;
A
#
# COMPACT_ATOMS: atom_id res chain seq x y z
N MET A 1 0.29 13.58 12.36
CA MET A 1 1.19 13.67 11.18
C MET A 1 2.68 13.69 11.54
N ARG A 2 3.15 14.61 12.41
CA ARG A 2 4.59 14.73 12.77
C ARG A 2 5.22 13.43 13.30
N GLU A 3 4.52 12.73 14.19
CA GLU A 3 4.99 11.45 14.75
C GLU A 3 5.11 10.35 13.69
N LYS A 4 4.16 10.29 12.75
CA LYS A 4 4.18 9.36 11.61
C LYS A 4 5.37 9.62 10.66
N PHE A 5 5.73 10.89 10.46
CA PHE A 5 6.95 11.22 9.73
C PHE A 5 8.22 10.87 10.51
N ALA A 6 8.23 11.13 11.82
CA ALA A 6 9.37 10.76 12.66
C ALA A 6 9.61 9.24 12.67
N SER A 7 8.56 8.42 12.70
CA SER A 7 8.70 6.96 12.63
C SER A 7 9.21 6.47 11.29
N LEU A 8 8.79 7.07 10.17
CA LEU A 8 9.35 6.80 8.83
C LEU A 8 10.85 7.14 8.78
N ILE A 9 11.25 8.28 9.34
CA ILE A 9 12.64 8.72 9.37
C ILE A 9 13.48 7.79 10.26
N ALA A 10 12.97 7.39 11.43
CA ALA A 10 13.64 6.48 12.35
C ALA A 10 13.91 5.10 11.71
N ARG A 11 13.05 4.67 10.78
CA ARG A 11 13.23 3.45 9.97
C ARG A 11 14.01 3.66 8.69
N ASN A 12 14.57 4.86 8.48
CA ASN A 12 15.35 5.22 7.30
C ASN A 12 14.57 5.03 5.97
N ILE A 13 13.26 5.27 6.02
CA ILE A 13 12.32 5.25 4.88
C ILE A 13 11.57 6.57 4.72
N GLY A 14 12.15 7.67 5.23
CA GLY A 14 11.62 9.02 5.09
C GLY A 14 11.53 9.50 3.64
N PRO A 15 10.80 10.59 3.37
CA PRO A 15 10.71 11.17 2.04
C PRO A 15 12.05 11.74 1.59
N SER A 16 12.33 11.62 0.29
CA SER A 16 13.49 12.24 -0.34
C SER A 16 13.37 13.77 -0.41
N TRP A 17 12.16 14.27 -0.62
CA TRP A 17 11.85 15.70 -0.69
C TRP A 17 10.57 16.02 0.05
N VAL A 18 10.55 17.18 0.70
CA VAL A 18 9.35 17.75 1.32
C VAL A 18 9.13 19.14 0.76
N GLY A 19 7.97 19.37 0.16
CA GLY A 19 7.53 20.66 -0.35
C GLY A 19 6.50 21.25 0.59
N ILE A 20 6.61 22.54 0.90
CA ILE A 20 5.63 23.25 1.73
C ILE A 20 5.14 24.48 0.98
N ASN A 21 3.83 24.61 0.80
CA ASN A 21 3.23 25.82 0.28
C ASN A 21 3.30 26.91 1.36
N PRO A 22 3.95 28.05 1.10
CA PRO A 22 4.20 29.07 2.12
C PRO A 22 2.92 29.80 2.58
N LEU A 23 1.86 29.81 1.77
CA LEU A 23 0.60 30.50 2.08
C LEU A 23 -0.38 29.62 2.84
N SER A 24 -0.56 28.38 2.40
CA SER A 24 -1.55 27.45 2.95
C SER A 24 -0.98 26.48 3.99
N GLY A 25 0.34 26.35 4.09
CA GLY A 25 1.00 25.36 4.93
C GLY A 25 0.84 23.90 4.45
N LYS A 26 0.12 23.67 3.35
CA LYS A 26 -0.04 22.33 2.76
C LYS A 26 1.32 21.77 2.36
N ALA A 27 1.55 20.49 2.66
CA ALA A 27 2.82 19.82 2.42
C ALA A 27 2.67 18.67 1.43
N GLN A 28 3.68 18.50 0.57
CA GLN A 28 3.86 17.34 -0.30
C GLN A 28 5.15 16.63 0.09
N ALA A 29 5.11 15.30 0.10
CA ALA A 29 6.27 14.46 0.37
C ALA A 29 6.52 13.56 -0.84
N LEU A 30 7.76 13.49 -1.30
CA LEU A 30 8.17 12.69 -2.46
C LEU A 30 9.20 11.65 -2.05
N TRP A 31 9.01 10.43 -2.52
CA TRP A 31 9.97 9.34 -2.44
C TRP A 31 10.56 9.09 -3.82
N LEU A 32 11.89 9.03 -3.92
CA LEU A 32 12.55 8.50 -5.09
C LEU A 32 12.45 6.98 -5.03
N ILE A 33 11.89 6.37 -6.06
CA ILE A 33 11.72 4.92 -6.18
C ILE A 33 12.36 4.44 -7.48
N ASP A 34 12.63 3.14 -7.55
CA ASP A 34 13.03 2.51 -8.81
C ASP A 34 11.98 2.77 -9.91
N PRO A 35 12.42 2.92 -11.17
CA PRO A 35 11.50 3.13 -12.28
C PRO A 35 10.54 1.94 -12.41
N VAL A 36 9.25 2.26 -12.49
CA VAL A 36 8.18 1.26 -12.66
C VAL A 36 7.67 1.33 -14.09
N TYR A 37 7.77 0.21 -14.81
CA TYR A 37 7.34 0.11 -16.19
C TYR A 37 5.97 -0.56 -16.29
N ALA A 38 5.13 -0.04 -17.18
CA ALA A 38 3.86 -0.64 -17.57
C ALA A 38 3.99 -1.34 -18.93
N ASN A 39 3.13 -2.32 -19.20
CA ASN A 39 3.01 -2.88 -20.54
C ASN A 39 2.28 -1.90 -21.48
N ILE A 40 2.06 -2.33 -22.74
CA ILE A 40 1.35 -1.55 -23.76
C ILE A 40 -0.08 -1.14 -23.37
N THR A 41 -0.71 -1.86 -22.42
CA THR A 41 -2.06 -1.55 -21.93
C THR A 41 -2.04 -0.71 -20.65
N GLY A 42 -0.87 -0.24 -20.21
CA GLY A 42 -0.71 0.54 -18.99
C GLY A 42 -0.77 -0.29 -17.70
N LYS A 43 -0.72 -1.62 -17.79
CA LYS A 43 -0.82 -2.54 -16.64
C LYS A 43 0.45 -3.38 -16.50
N SER A 44 0.86 -3.69 -15.29
CA SER A 44 1.94 -4.65 -15.03
C SER A 44 1.92 -5.05 -13.55
N ALA A 45 2.56 -6.16 -13.19
CA ALA A 45 2.73 -6.52 -11.79
C ALA A 45 3.48 -5.42 -10.98
N PRO A 46 4.56 -4.80 -11.50
CA PRO A 46 5.17 -3.62 -10.88
C PRO A 46 4.22 -2.44 -10.68
N MET A 47 3.32 -2.16 -11.64
CA MET A 47 2.30 -1.11 -11.48
C MET A 47 1.30 -1.46 -10.36
N GLY A 48 0.96 -2.73 -10.19
CA GLY A 48 0.16 -3.22 -9.06
C GLY A 48 0.87 -3.00 -7.73
N LEU A 49 2.18 -3.27 -7.67
CA LEU A 49 3.00 -2.99 -6.49
C LEU A 49 3.05 -1.49 -6.18
N LEU A 50 3.15 -0.63 -7.21
CA LEU A 50 3.17 0.83 -7.04
C LEU A 50 1.85 1.36 -6.48
N ALA A 51 0.73 0.84 -6.98
CA ALA A 51 -0.59 1.17 -6.47
C ALA A 51 -0.73 0.74 -5.00
N ALA A 52 -0.30 -0.48 -4.66
CA ALA A 52 -0.33 -0.98 -3.29
C ALA A 52 0.57 -0.15 -2.35
N ALA A 53 1.79 0.15 -2.77
CA ALA A 53 2.73 0.97 -2.00
C ALA A 53 2.20 2.38 -1.75
N SER A 54 1.70 3.04 -2.80
CA SER A 54 1.10 4.38 -2.71
C SER A 54 -0.10 4.40 -1.77
N ARG A 55 -0.97 3.39 -1.88
CA ARG A 55 -2.16 3.26 -1.03
C ARG A 55 -1.79 3.05 0.42
N THR A 56 -0.95 2.06 0.73
CA THR A 56 -0.58 1.73 2.11
C THR A 56 0.21 2.86 2.78
N LEU A 57 1.14 3.51 2.05
CA LEU A 57 1.85 4.68 2.57
C LEU A 57 0.89 5.85 2.81
N GLY A 58 -0.06 6.04 1.90
CA GLY A 58 -1.09 7.05 2.03
C GLY A 58 -2.00 6.83 3.24
N GLU A 59 -2.50 5.60 3.44
CA GLU A 59 -3.31 5.21 4.60
C GLU A 59 -2.52 5.41 5.89
N PHE A 60 -1.24 5.00 5.92
CA PHE A 60 -0.38 5.23 7.07
C PHE A 60 -0.26 6.72 7.41
N LEU A 61 -0.06 7.58 6.41
CA LEU A 61 0.10 9.02 6.61
C LEU A 61 -1.21 9.78 6.87
N ASP A 62 -2.36 9.14 6.68
CA ASP A 62 -3.68 9.78 6.70
C ASP A 62 -3.74 10.95 5.70
N HIS A 63 -3.28 10.68 4.47
CA HIS A 63 -3.27 11.69 3.41
C HIS A 63 -4.69 12.02 2.92
N ASP A 64 -4.88 13.25 2.45
CA ASP A 64 -6.08 13.63 1.71
C ASP A 64 -6.09 12.92 0.34
N PRO A 65 -7.04 12.00 0.07
CA PRO A 65 -7.11 11.29 -1.19
C PRO A 65 -7.12 12.25 -2.38
N HIS A 66 -7.93 13.32 -2.30
CA HIS A 66 -8.07 14.31 -3.38
C HIS A 66 -6.77 15.06 -3.68
N PHE A 67 -5.84 15.09 -2.72
CA PHE A 67 -4.57 15.82 -2.83
C PHE A 67 -3.40 14.93 -3.28
N ALA A 68 -3.43 13.62 -3.04
CA ALA A 68 -2.33 12.71 -3.42
C ALA A 68 -2.52 12.01 -4.78
N HIS A 69 -3.52 12.39 -5.56
CA HIS A 69 -3.76 11.73 -6.85
C HIS A 69 -2.82 12.26 -7.97
N ARG A 70 -2.01 11.32 -8.48
CA ARG A 70 -1.37 11.27 -9.82
C ARG A 70 -0.22 12.22 -10.15
N PHE A 71 -0.20 13.46 -9.68
CA PHE A 71 0.87 14.41 -10.03
C PHE A 71 1.27 15.29 -8.85
N SER A 72 2.56 15.29 -8.51
CA SER A 72 3.13 16.24 -7.55
C SER A 72 3.41 17.58 -8.22
N ARG A 73 3.56 18.64 -7.40
CA ARG A 73 4.23 19.84 -7.89
C ARG A 73 5.71 19.54 -8.13
N SER A 74 6.34 20.31 -9.02
CA SER A 74 7.75 20.08 -9.37
C SER A 74 8.67 20.66 -8.30
N PRO A 75 9.62 19.88 -7.75
CA PRO A 75 10.69 20.40 -6.91
C PRO A 75 11.70 21.28 -7.66
N PHE A 76 11.62 21.31 -8.99
CA PHE A 76 12.51 22.07 -9.86
C PHE A 76 11.84 23.34 -10.42
N TYR A 77 10.66 23.71 -9.93
CA TYR A 77 10.02 24.94 -10.35
C TYR A 77 10.83 26.16 -9.85
N GLN A 78 11.13 27.09 -10.77
CA GLN A 78 11.93 28.29 -10.52
C GLN A 78 11.18 29.60 -10.83
N GLY A 79 9.88 29.53 -11.12
CA GLY A 79 9.09 30.73 -11.41
C GLY A 79 8.67 31.48 -10.14
N ASP A 80 8.04 32.64 -10.34
CA ASP A 80 7.73 33.60 -9.27
C ASP A 80 6.32 33.43 -8.66
N ASP A 81 5.64 32.29 -8.91
CA ASP A 81 4.32 32.03 -8.34
C ASP A 81 4.39 32.01 -6.79
N PRO A 82 3.71 32.93 -6.08
CA PRO A 82 3.75 32.99 -4.62
C PRO A 82 3.09 31.77 -3.96
N THR A 83 2.30 31.00 -4.71
CA THR A 83 1.69 29.73 -4.28
C THR A 83 2.59 28.52 -4.53
N ALA A 84 3.76 28.71 -5.16
CA ALA A 84 4.71 27.65 -5.40
C ALA A 84 5.21 27.02 -4.09
N TYR A 85 5.38 25.70 -4.13
CA TYR A 85 5.92 24.95 -3.01
C TYR A 85 7.40 25.28 -2.83
N ARG A 86 7.82 25.55 -1.59
CA ARG A 86 9.24 25.59 -1.22
C ARG A 86 9.69 24.18 -0.91
N TRP A 87 10.65 23.69 -1.68
CA TRP A 87 11.10 22.31 -1.62
C TRP A 87 12.41 22.16 -0.85
N TYR A 88 12.45 21.15 0.02
CA TYR A 88 13.60 20.82 0.87
C TYR A 88 14.00 19.36 0.59
N CYS A 89 15.17 19.19 -0.03
CA CYS A 89 15.76 17.86 -0.23
C CYS A 89 16.27 17.33 1.10
N GLN A 90 15.78 16.15 1.50
CA GLN A 90 16.22 15.45 2.71
C GLN A 90 17.35 14.47 2.38
N HIS A 91 17.20 13.71 1.29
CA HIS A 91 18.21 12.78 0.80
C HIS A 91 17.95 12.39 -0.66
N LYS A 92 18.94 11.74 -1.30
CA LYS A 92 18.87 11.29 -2.70
C LYS A 92 18.78 9.77 -2.87
N ARG A 93 18.51 9.03 -1.78
CA ARG A 93 18.35 7.57 -1.81
C ARG A 93 17.14 7.18 -2.66
N VAL A 94 17.33 6.20 -3.55
CA VAL A 94 16.27 5.55 -4.31
C VAL A 94 15.82 4.31 -3.53
N TYR A 95 14.52 4.17 -3.33
CA TYR A 95 13.92 3.02 -2.64
C TYR A 95 13.48 1.95 -3.63
N ARG A 96 13.79 0.70 -3.28
CA ARG A 96 13.09 -0.45 -3.86
C ARG A 96 11.67 -0.47 -3.32
N LEU A 97 10.71 -0.51 -4.23
CA LEU A 97 9.29 -0.35 -3.90
C LEU A 97 8.78 -1.44 -2.96
N ALA A 98 9.27 -2.68 -3.12
CA ALA A 98 8.91 -3.80 -2.27
C ALA A 98 9.40 -3.59 -0.82
N ASP A 99 10.64 -3.14 -0.64
CA ASP A 99 11.23 -2.87 0.67
C ASP A 99 10.48 -1.74 1.39
N LEU A 100 10.18 -0.65 0.66
CA LEU A 100 9.40 0.46 1.18
C LEU A 100 8.01 0.00 1.65
N LEU A 101 7.30 -0.79 0.84
CA LEU A 101 5.99 -1.31 1.19
C LEU A 101 6.05 -2.25 2.41
N GLN A 102 7.06 -3.11 2.47
CA GLN A 102 7.23 -4.06 3.56
C GLN A 102 7.43 -3.32 4.89
N GLU A 103 8.31 -2.32 4.94
CA GLU A 103 8.55 -1.54 6.15
C GLU A 103 7.30 -0.78 6.60
N VAL A 104 6.56 -0.19 5.66
CA VAL A 104 5.30 0.52 6.00
C VAL A 104 4.26 -0.45 6.55
N ARG A 105 4.13 -1.65 5.99
CA ARG A 105 3.22 -2.69 6.53
C ARG A 105 3.62 -3.10 7.94
N THR A 106 4.91 -3.31 8.17
CA THR A 106 5.44 -3.62 9.51
C THR A 106 5.11 -2.51 10.51
N MET A 107 5.14 -1.23 10.11
CA MET A 107 4.72 -0.12 10.97
C MET A 107 3.22 -0.11 11.30
N ILE A 108 2.36 -0.51 10.36
CA ILE A 108 0.90 -0.55 10.56
C ILE A 108 0.50 -1.74 11.46
N GLY A 109 1.44 -2.65 11.77
CA GLY A 109 1.11 -3.90 12.45
C GLY A 109 0.47 -4.91 11.51
N HIS A 110 0.48 -4.64 10.20
CA HIS A 110 0.28 -5.68 9.18
C HIS A 110 1.55 -6.53 9.18
N THR A 111 1.68 -7.41 10.16
CA THR A 111 2.58 -8.55 10.03
C THR A 111 2.17 -9.23 8.73
N THR A 112 3.06 -9.23 7.74
CA THR A 112 2.97 -10.16 6.61
C THR A 112 2.72 -11.52 7.26
N GLY A 113 1.48 -12.01 7.17
CA GLY A 113 1.03 -13.16 7.93
C GLY A 113 1.95 -14.31 7.59
N GLU A 114 2.79 -14.68 8.56
CA GLU A 114 3.95 -15.55 8.39
C GLU A 114 4.83 -15.17 7.19
N THR A 115 6.15 -15.11 7.40
CA THR A 115 7.01 -15.50 6.29
C THR A 115 6.53 -16.91 5.95
N THR A 116 5.77 -17.09 4.86
CA THR A 116 5.48 -18.42 4.35
C THR A 116 6.85 -19.01 4.12
N THR A 117 7.33 -19.80 5.08
CA THR A 117 8.51 -20.62 4.95
C THR A 117 8.31 -21.30 3.64
N ARG A 118 9.14 -20.93 2.66
CA ARG A 118 8.99 -21.36 1.27
C ARG A 118 8.92 -22.88 1.34
N THR A 119 7.72 -23.44 1.23
CA THR A 119 7.50 -24.85 1.56
C THR A 119 8.24 -25.61 0.47
N SER A 120 9.38 -26.18 0.81
CA SER A 120 10.16 -26.98 -0.13
C SER A 120 9.45 -28.32 -0.24
N PHE A 121 8.87 -28.58 -1.41
CA PHE A 121 8.31 -29.89 -1.73
C PHE A 121 9.44 -30.80 -2.22
N THR A 122 9.47 -32.03 -1.73
CA THR A 122 10.48 -33.01 -2.11
C THR A 122 10.20 -33.60 -3.50
N SER A 123 8.97 -33.48 -4.01
CA SER A 123 8.60 -33.93 -5.36
C SER A 123 7.44 -33.12 -5.97
N GLY A 124 7.29 -33.18 -7.30
CA GLY A 124 6.19 -32.52 -8.02
C GLY A 124 4.80 -33.07 -7.69
N THR A 125 4.70 -34.35 -7.34
CA THR A 125 3.43 -34.97 -6.90
C THR A 125 2.99 -34.43 -5.54
N GLU A 126 3.95 -34.22 -4.63
CA GLU A 126 3.69 -33.65 -3.31
C GLU A 126 3.16 -32.21 -3.42
N LEU A 127 3.73 -31.41 -4.32
CA LEU A 127 3.23 -30.07 -4.64
C LEU A 127 1.77 -30.13 -5.13
N ILE A 128 1.45 -31.00 -6.08
CA ILE A 128 0.11 -31.11 -6.66
C ILE A 128 -0.92 -31.50 -5.58
N ASN A 129 -0.59 -32.45 -4.72
CA ASN A 129 -1.49 -32.89 -3.66
C ASN A 129 -1.71 -31.80 -2.60
N ALA A 130 -0.66 -31.07 -2.22
CA ALA A 130 -0.78 -29.94 -1.29
C ALA A 130 -1.62 -28.80 -1.87
N VAL A 131 -1.50 -28.52 -3.17
CA VAL A 131 -2.34 -27.52 -3.86
C VAL A 131 -3.81 -27.95 -3.89
N LYS A 132 -4.09 -29.23 -4.15
CA LYS A 132 -5.46 -29.77 -4.13
C LYS A 132 -6.09 -29.66 -2.75
N ALA A 133 -5.39 -30.11 -1.70
CA ALA A 133 -5.87 -30.04 -0.33
C ALA A 133 -6.22 -28.59 0.09
N ARG A 134 -5.35 -27.62 -0.22
CA ARG A 134 -5.61 -26.20 0.06
C ARG A 134 -6.81 -25.65 -0.71
N CYS A 135 -7.03 -26.13 -1.93
CA CYS A 135 -8.17 -25.72 -2.73
C CYS A 135 -9.48 -26.27 -2.13
N GLU A 136 -9.48 -27.53 -1.69
CA GLU A 136 -10.60 -28.17 -1.01
C GLU A 136 -10.92 -27.48 0.32
N GLU A 137 -9.91 -27.17 1.14
CA GLU A 137 -10.06 -26.41 2.38
C GLU A 137 -10.65 -25.02 2.14
N ALA A 138 -10.17 -24.30 1.12
CA ALA A 138 -10.69 -22.98 0.77
C ALA A 138 -12.14 -23.03 0.26
N GLN A 139 -12.50 -24.07 -0.50
CA GLN A 139 -13.88 -24.28 -0.96
C GLN A 139 -14.80 -24.62 0.20
N ALA A 140 -14.37 -25.47 1.14
CA ALA A 140 -15.13 -25.79 2.34
C ALA A 140 -15.33 -24.55 3.22
N PHE A 141 -14.29 -23.74 3.40
CA PHE A 141 -14.38 -22.47 4.13
C PHE A 141 -15.34 -21.48 3.45
N GLN A 142 -15.30 -21.39 2.11
CA GLN A 142 -16.21 -20.54 1.35
C GLN A 142 -17.68 -21.01 1.47
N ALA A 143 -17.92 -22.32 1.50
CA ALA A 143 -19.26 -22.88 1.71
C ALA A 143 -19.77 -22.53 3.11
N LEU A 144 -18.97 -22.78 4.15
CA LEU A 144 -19.30 -22.40 5.53
C LEU A 144 -19.57 -20.91 5.69
N ALA A 145 -18.77 -20.05 5.05
CA ALA A 145 -18.97 -18.60 5.10
C ALA A 145 -20.30 -18.18 4.47
N LYS A 146 -20.71 -18.82 3.36
CA LYS A 146 -22.00 -18.58 2.71
C LYS A 146 -23.18 -19.07 3.55
N ASP A 147 -23.03 -20.22 4.21
CA ASP A 147 -24.07 -20.76 5.09
C ASP A 147 -24.27 -19.82 6.30
N VAL A 148 -23.18 -19.35 6.93
CA VAL A 148 -23.24 -18.36 8.02
C VAL A 148 -23.86 -17.04 7.56
N GLU A 149 -23.49 -16.54 6.38
CA GLU A 149 -24.09 -15.32 5.81
C GLU A 149 -25.60 -15.49 5.55
N SER A 150 -26.03 -16.67 5.10
CA SER A 150 -27.44 -17.00 4.90
C SER A 150 -28.23 -17.11 6.21
N GLU A 151 -27.64 -17.69 7.27
CA GLU A 151 -28.26 -17.76 8.59
C GLU A 151 -28.41 -16.37 9.23
N LEU A 152 -27.36 -15.54 9.13
CA LEU A 152 -27.39 -14.17 9.66
C LEU A 152 -28.37 -13.27 8.90
N GLY A 153 -28.51 -13.46 7.58
CA GLY A 153 -29.48 -12.75 6.76
C GLY A 153 -30.93 -13.14 7.09
N ALA A 154 -31.19 -14.42 7.34
CA ALA A 154 -32.52 -14.91 7.71
C ALA A 154 -32.97 -14.46 9.11
N GLU A 155 -32.03 -14.27 10.06
CA GLU A 155 -32.31 -13.76 11.40
C GLU A 155 -32.68 -12.27 11.41
N LEU A 156 -32.13 -11.48 10.47
CA LEU A 156 -32.43 -10.05 10.31
C LEU A 156 -33.82 -9.79 9.70
N ASP A 157 -34.27 -10.62 8.76
CA ASP A 157 -35.62 -10.54 8.17
C ASP A 157 -36.75 -10.87 9.17
N GLN A 158 -36.43 -11.49 10.31
CA GLN A 158 -37.40 -11.83 11.36
C GLN A 158 -37.71 -10.66 12.31
N TYR A 159 -36.91 -9.59 12.30
CA TYR A 159 -37.04 -8.44 13.21
C TYR A 159 -37.61 -7.17 12.56
N ASP A 160 -37.94 -7.19 11.26
CA ASP A 160 -38.66 -6.09 10.57
C ASP A 160 -39.87 -6.62 9.78
N PRO A 161 -40.96 -7.05 10.45
CA PRO A 161 -42.24 -7.22 9.78
C PRO A 161 -42.92 -5.85 9.61
N GLU A 162 -43.18 -5.44 8.36
CA GLU A 162 -44.06 -4.30 8.03
C GLU A 162 -45.44 -4.37 8.71
#